data_AF-A0A1U9K8B1-F1
#
_entry.id   AF-A0A1U9K8B1-F1
#
_cell.length_a   1.000
_cell.length_b   1.000
_cell.length_c   1.000
_cell.angle_alpha   90.00
_cell.angle_beta   90.00
_cell.angle_gamma   90.00
#
_symmetry.space_group_name_H-M   'P 1'
#
loop_
_entity.id
_entity.type
_entity.pdbx_description
1 polymer ?
#
loop_
_entity_poly.entity_id
_entity_poly.type
_entity_poly.pdbx_seq_one_letter_code
_entity_poly.pdbx_strand_id
1 'polypeptide(L)' 'MFLQNIGVPGLIVILLITLIIVGPKKLPEIGSAVGKTLSEFKKSTREIMSAEDSSPESKE' A
#
# COMPACT_ATOMS: atom_id res chain seq x y z
N MET A 1 23.81 15.37 -7.39
CA MET A 1 24.52 15.86 -6.18
C MET A 1 23.57 16.39 -5.08
N PHE A 2 22.50 17.12 -5.39
CA PHE A 2 21.57 17.67 -4.37
C PHE A 2 20.69 16.62 -3.66
N LEU A 3 20.24 15.57 -4.38
CA LEU A 3 19.28 14.59 -3.85
C LEU A 3 19.92 13.45 -3.02
N GLN A 4 21.23 13.16 -3.21
CA GLN A 4 21.88 12.01 -2.57
C GLN A 4 22.28 12.26 -1.10
N ASN A 5 22.45 13.52 -0.69
CA ASN A 5 22.81 13.89 0.70
C ASN A 5 21.61 14.37 1.53
N ILE A 6 20.41 14.39 0.94
CA ILE A 6 19.27 15.09 1.55
C ILE A 6 18.50 14.23 2.56
N GLY A 7 18.74 12.91 2.58
CA GLY A 7 18.20 11.98 3.57
C GLY A 7 16.70 12.13 3.84
N VAL A 8 16.29 11.74 5.06
CA VAL A 8 14.93 11.98 5.57
C VAL A 8 14.55 13.48 5.56
N PRO A 9 15.45 14.44 5.90
CA PRO A 9 15.10 15.86 5.93
C PRO A 9 14.58 16.43 4.60
N GLY A 10 15.22 16.14 3.46
CA GLY A 10 14.75 16.66 2.18
C GLY A 10 13.52 15.92 1.64
N LEU A 11 13.29 14.68 2.05
CA LEU A 11 12.01 13.99 1.78
C LEU A 11 10.85 14.73 2.44
N ILE A 12 11.03 15.21 3.68
CA ILE A 12 10.03 16.03 4.39
C ILE A 12 9.74 17.33 3.62
N VAL A 13 10.75 17.99 3.06
CA VAL A 13 10.56 19.22 2.26
C VAL A 13 9.73 18.95 1.01
N ILE A 14 10.02 17.86 0.29
CA ILE A 14 9.27 17.43 -0.89
C ILE A 14 7.81 17.10 -0.51
N LEU A 15 7.62 16.40 0.62
CA LEU A 15 6.29 16.13 1.16
C LEU A 15 5.56 17.43 1.44
N LEU A 16 6.15 18.40 2.14
CA LEU A 16 5.50 19.67 2.45
C LEU A 16 5.02 20.41 1.20
N ILE A 17 5.86 20.51 0.16
CA ILE A 17 5.47 21.14 -1.11
C ILE A 17 4.30 20.39 -1.76
N THR A 18 4.38 19.06 -1.81
CA THR A 18 3.32 18.22 -2.37
C THR A 18 2.02 18.34 -1.57
N LEU A 19 2.11 18.40 -0.24
CA LEU A 19 0.98 18.60 0.68
C LEU A 19 0.33 19.97 0.49
N ILE A 20 1.06 21.01 0.10
CA ILE A 20 0.48 22.33 -0.18
C ILE A 20 -0.37 22.27 -1.45
N ILE A 21 0.11 21.57 -2.49
CA ILE A 21 -0.59 21.44 -3.78
C ILE A 21 -1.80 20.51 -3.67
N VAL A 22 -1.59 19.33 -3.06
CA VAL A 22 -2.60 18.27 -2.98
C VAL A 22 -3.51 18.45 -1.76
N GLY A 23 -2.98 18.98 -0.66
CA GLY A 23 -3.66 19.12 0.63
C GLY A 23 -3.34 17.95 1.58
N PRO A 24 -3.01 18.21 2.86
CA PRO A 24 -2.66 17.16 3.83
C PRO A 24 -3.79 16.17 4.09
N LYS A 25 -5.05 16.59 3.92
CA LYS A 25 -6.24 15.74 4.11
C LYS A 25 -6.46 14.73 2.98
N LYS A 26 -5.98 15.02 1.76
CA LYS A 26 -6.20 14.13 0.60
C LYS A 26 -5.30 12.90 0.62
N LEU A 27 -4.10 13.00 1.19
CA LEU A 27 -3.19 11.86 1.34
C LEU A 27 -3.78 10.70 2.16
N PRO A 28 -4.31 10.91 3.38
CA PRO A 28 -4.93 9.83 4.15
C PRO A 28 -6.26 9.37 3.54
N GLU A 29 -7.00 10.24 2.86
CA GLU A 29 -8.24 9.89 2.16
C GLU A 29 -7.96 8.90 1.01
N ILE A 30 -6.98 9.20 0.15
CA ILE A 30 -6.53 8.32 -0.93
C ILE A 30 -5.95 7.02 -0.34
N GLY A 31 -5.12 7.11 0.69
CA GLY A 31 -4.55 5.94 1.37
C GLY A 31 -5.61 5.02 1.98
N SER A 32 -6.68 5.58 2.54
CA SER A 32 -7.80 4.81 3.08
C SER A 32 -8.60 4.10 1.98
N ALA A 33 -8.84 4.76 0.85
CA ALA A 33 -9.53 4.16 -0.30
C ALA A 33 -8.71 3.04 -0.94
N VAL A 34 -7.42 3.28 -1.17
CA VAL A 34 -6.47 2.28 -1.69
C VAL A 34 -6.30 1.13 -0.69
N GLY A 35 -6.21 1.43 0.59
CA GLY A 35 -6.08 0.43 1.66
C GLY A 35 -7.28 -0.51 1.74
N LYS A 36 -8.51 0.01 1.60
CA LYS A 36 -9.72 -0.82 1.50
C LYS A 36 -9.67 -1.74 0.28
N THR A 37 -9.33 -1.19 -0.88
CA THR A 37 -9.20 -1.95 -2.14
C THR A 37 -8.17 -3.06 -2.01
N LEU A 38 -6.99 -2.76 -1.45
CA LEU A 38 -5.92 -3.74 -1.25
C LEU A 38 -6.30 -4.81 -0.21
N SER A 39 -7.06 -4.44 0.83
CA SER A 39 -7.55 -5.37 1.84
C SER A 39 -8.53 -6.38 1.24
N GLU A 40 -9.49 -5.91 0.43
CA GLU A 40 -10.42 -6.77 -0.30
C GLU A 40 -9.71 -7.63 -1.32
N PHE A 41 -8.80 -7.05 -2.11
CA PHE A 41 -7.97 -7.79 -3.06
C PHE A 41 -7.20 -8.92 -2.38
N LYS A 42 -6.50 -8.62 -1.27
CA LYS A 42 -5.78 -9.62 -0.47
C LYS A 42 -6.70 -10.74 0.01
N LYS A 43 -7.92 -10.42 0.45
CA LYS A 43 -8.89 -11.41 0.93
C LYS A 43 -9.33 -12.33 -0.21
N SER A 44 -9.72 -11.79 -1.36
CA SER A 44 -10.11 -12.56 -2.54
C SER A 44 -8.96 -13.42 -3.06
N THR A 45 -7.73 -12.88 -3.14
CA THR A 45 -6.54 -13.65 -3.51
C THR A 45 -6.31 -14.81 -2.55
N ARG A 46 -6.46 -14.60 -1.23
CA ARG A 46 -6.31 -15.66 -0.24
C ARG A 46 -7.38 -16.75 -0.37
N GLU A 47 -8.63 -16.37 -0.63
CA GLU A 47 -9.71 -17.33 -0.86
C GLU A 47 -9.43 -18.20 -2.10
N ILE A 48 -8.94 -17.61 -3.18
CA ILE A 48 -8.53 -18.34 -4.40
C ILE A 48 -7.37 -19.30 -4.11
N MET A 49 -6.32 -18.81 -3.44
CA MET A 49 -5.16 -19.65 -3.09
C MET A 49 -5.53 -20.80 -2.14
N SER A 50 -6.42 -20.56 -1.17
CA SER A 50 -6.90 -21.61 -0.26
C SER A 50 -7.89 -22.58 -0.91
N ALA A 51 -8.58 -22.20 -1.99
CA ALA A 51 -9.41 -23.12 -2.77
C ALA A 51 -8.53 -24.08 -3.60
N GLU A 52 -7.41 -23.61 -4.14
CA GLU A 52 -6.44 -24.42 -4.89
C GLU A 52 -5.68 -25.43 -3.98
N ASP A 53 -5.45 -25.08 -2.71
CA ASP A 53 -4.77 -25.94 -1.71
C ASP A 53 -5.70 -26.98 -1.05
N SER A 54 -6.96 -27.06 -1.46
CA SER A 54 -7.88 -28.13 -1.05
C SER A 54 -7.82 -29.34 -1.98
N SER A 55 -6.61 -29.76 -2.33
CA SER A 55 -6.42 -31.15 -2.74
C SER A 55 -6.54 -32.02 -1.48
N PRO A 56 -7.38 -33.06 -1.47
CA PRO A 56 -7.37 -34.02 -0.37
C PRO A 56 -6.00 -34.69 -0.41
N GLU A 57 -5.13 -34.36 0.55
CA GLU A 57 -4.02 -35.23 0.90
C GLU A 57 -4.65 -36.53 1.41
N SER A 58 -4.87 -37.43 0.45
CA SER A 58 -5.34 -38.78 0.66
C SER A 58 -4.26 -39.48 1.48
N LYS A 59 -4.58 -39.68 2.76
CA LYS A 59 -3.89 -40.65 3.60
C LYS A 59 -4.06 -42.03 2.96
N GLU A 60 -2.99 -42.57 2.41
CA GLU A 60 -2.72 -44.01 2.31
C GLU A 60 -1.26 -44.28 2.70
#